data_AF-A0A2X2WLW1-F1
#
_entry.id   AF-A0A2X2WLW1-F1
#
_cell.length_a   1.000
_cell.length_b   1.000
_cell.length_c   1.000
_cell.angle_alpha   90.00
_cell.angle_beta   90.00
_cell.angle_gamma   90.00
#
_symmetry.space_group_name_H-M   'P 1'
#
loop_
_entity.id
_entity.type
_entity.pdbx_description
1 polymer ?
#
loop_
_entity_poly.entity_id
_entity_poly.type
_entity_poly.pdbx_seq_one_letter_code
_entity_poly.pdbx_strand_id
1 'polypeptide(L)'
;MNKWGVGLTLLLASTSVLAKDIQLLNVSYDPTRELYDQYNKAFSAHWKQETGDNVVIRQSHGGSGKQATSVINGIEADVVTLALAYDVDAIAERGRIDKNWIKRLPDNSAPYTSTIVFLVRKGNPKQIHDWNDLVKPGVSVITPNPKSSGGARWNYLAAWGYALHHNNNDQAKAQDFVKALFKNVEVLDSGARGSTNTFVERGIGDVLIAWGERSAVGDERTGQR
;
A
#
# COMPACT_ATOMS: atom_id res chain seq x y z
N MET A 1 -78.37 25.75 7.20
CA MET A 1 -77.69 24.86 8.18
C MET A 1 -76.54 24.18 7.45
N ASN A 2 -75.32 24.38 7.95
CA ASN A 2 -74.07 24.32 7.20
C ASN A 2 -73.48 22.91 7.03
N LYS A 3 -73.15 22.61 5.76
CA LYS A 3 -71.98 21.92 5.19
C LYS A 3 -71.26 20.84 6.04
N TRP A 4 -71.31 19.61 5.54
CA TRP A 4 -70.51 18.46 5.96
C TRP A 4 -69.06 18.60 5.45
N GLY A 5 -68.09 18.56 6.37
CA GLY A 5 -66.66 18.51 6.04
C GLY A 5 -66.20 17.06 5.92
N VAL A 6 -65.73 16.67 4.74
CA VAL A 6 -65.02 15.40 4.52
C VAL A 6 -63.54 15.64 4.83
N GLY A 7 -63.05 15.05 5.92
CA GLY A 7 -61.64 15.08 6.30
C GLY A 7 -60.84 14.13 5.42
N LEU A 8 -59.86 14.66 4.69
CA LEU A 8 -58.90 13.88 3.91
C LEU A 8 -57.72 13.50 4.83
N THR A 9 -57.71 12.27 5.34
CA THR A 9 -56.58 11.74 6.12
C THR A 9 -55.46 11.36 5.17
N LEU A 10 -54.41 12.17 5.11
CA LEU A 10 -53.16 11.85 4.40
C LEU A 10 -52.41 10.76 5.21
N LEU A 11 -52.50 9.50 4.79
CA LEU A 11 -51.57 8.47 5.27
C LEU A 11 -50.19 8.75 4.65
N LEU A 12 -49.30 9.35 5.44
CA LEU A 12 -47.86 9.32 5.17
C LEU A 12 -47.38 7.87 5.32
N ALA A 13 -47.33 7.13 4.21
CA ALA A 13 -46.61 5.87 4.16
C ALA A 13 -45.11 6.17 4.32
N SER A 14 -44.62 6.09 5.55
CA SER A 14 -43.19 6.10 5.84
C SER A 14 -42.59 4.86 5.18
N THR A 15 -41.95 5.02 4.03
CA THR A 15 -41.06 4.00 3.47
C THR A 15 -39.90 3.88 4.45
N SER A 16 -39.99 2.95 5.39
CA SER A 16 -38.87 2.54 6.22
C SER A 16 -37.79 2.04 5.27
N VAL A 17 -36.78 2.87 5.00
CA VAL A 17 -35.56 2.43 4.36
C VAL A 17 -34.94 1.43 5.33
N LEU A 18 -35.10 0.14 5.04
CA LEU A 18 -34.44 -0.91 5.79
C LEU A 18 -32.94 -0.75 5.54
N ALA A 19 -32.23 -0.24 6.54
CA ALA A 19 -30.78 -0.20 6.54
C ALA A 19 -30.23 -1.60 6.28
N LYS A 20 -29.43 -1.74 5.22
CA LYS A 20 -28.79 -3.00 4.86
C LYS A 20 -27.44 -3.11 5.60
N ASP A 21 -27.14 -4.30 6.08
CA ASP A 21 -25.81 -4.64 6.56
C ASP A 21 -24.96 -5.17 5.40
N ILE A 22 -23.90 -4.42 5.07
CA ILE A 22 -22.98 -4.69 3.97
C ILE A 22 -21.61 -5.01 4.55
N GLN A 23 -21.03 -6.15 4.15
CA GLN A 23 -19.66 -6.51 4.52
C GLN A 23 -18.79 -6.46 3.27
N LEU A 24 -17.65 -5.79 3.38
CA LEU A 24 -16.64 -5.71 2.32
C LEU A 24 -15.31 -6.23 2.83
N LEU A 25 -14.54 -6.88 1.96
CA LEU A 25 -13.15 -7.25 2.17
C LEU A 25 -12.23 -6.43 1.25
N ASN A 26 -11.38 -5.60 1.86
CA ASN A 26 -10.27 -4.94 1.19
C ASN A 26 -8.99 -5.80 1.35
N VAL A 27 -8.51 -6.36 0.24
CA VAL A 27 -7.18 -6.99 0.19
C VAL A 27 -6.15 -5.95 -0.25
N SER A 28 -5.31 -5.51 0.69
CA SER A 28 -4.36 -4.42 0.52
C SER A 28 -2.91 -4.84 0.70
N TYR A 29 -1.97 -3.97 0.32
CA TYR A 29 -0.54 -4.16 0.54
C TYR A 29 -0.11 -3.78 1.98
N ASP A 30 1.12 -4.16 2.34
CA ASP A 30 1.54 -4.31 3.74
C ASP A 30 1.54 -3.06 4.65
N PRO A 31 1.97 -1.85 4.21
CA PRO A 31 2.08 -0.68 5.07
C PRO A 31 0.78 0.12 5.22
N THR A 32 -0.30 -0.21 4.51
CA THR A 32 -1.54 0.59 4.51
C THR A 32 -2.49 0.30 5.69
N ARG A 33 -2.01 -0.38 6.74
CA ARG A 33 -2.84 -0.84 7.87
C ARG A 33 -3.49 0.33 8.59
N GLU A 34 -2.70 1.31 8.96
CA GLU A 34 -3.15 2.49 9.71
C GLU A 34 -4.01 3.41 8.82
N LEU A 35 -3.67 3.50 7.53
CA LEU A 35 -4.46 4.24 6.54
C LEU A 35 -5.89 3.70 6.48
N TYR A 36 -6.03 2.39 6.27
CA TYR A 36 -7.36 1.81 6.11
C TYR A 36 -8.11 1.69 7.44
N ASP A 37 -7.45 1.53 8.60
CA ASP A 37 -8.15 1.59 9.90
C ASP A 37 -8.88 2.93 10.08
N GLN A 38 -8.23 4.04 9.69
CA GLN A 38 -8.84 5.37 9.73
C GLN A 38 -9.86 5.59 8.60
N TYR A 39 -9.48 5.28 7.36
CA TYR A 39 -10.32 5.50 6.18
C TYR A 39 -11.60 4.68 6.23
N ASN A 40 -11.55 3.42 6.69
CA ASN A 40 -12.74 2.58 6.77
C ASN A 40 -13.75 3.14 7.78
N LYS A 41 -13.30 3.64 8.94
CA LYS A 41 -14.17 4.28 9.92
C LYS A 41 -14.85 5.51 9.32
N ALA A 42 -14.08 6.35 8.62
CA ALA A 42 -14.59 7.54 7.96
C ALA A 42 -15.61 7.19 6.86
N PHE A 43 -15.28 6.22 6.00
CA PHE A 43 -16.16 5.77 4.91
C PHE A 43 -17.46 5.16 5.44
N SER A 44 -17.39 4.27 6.44
CA SER A 44 -18.59 3.66 7.04
C SER A 44 -19.51 4.71 7.68
N ALA A 45 -18.95 5.71 8.36
CA ALA A 45 -19.74 6.80 8.94
C ALA A 45 -20.39 7.66 7.85
N HIS A 46 -19.62 8.04 6.82
CA HIS A 46 -20.13 8.79 5.67
C HIS A 46 -21.24 8.02 4.95
N TRP A 47 -21.05 6.74 4.65
CA TRP A 47 -22.03 5.92 3.95
C TRP A 47 -23.33 5.76 4.73
N LYS A 48 -23.23 5.56 6.05
CA LYS A 48 -24.41 5.49 6.92
C LYS A 48 -25.18 6.81 6.97
N GLN A 49 -24.47 7.94 6.96
CA GLN A 49 -25.11 9.26 6.90
C GLN A 49 -25.84 9.49 5.58
N GLU A 50 -25.25 9.08 4.46
CA GLU A 50 -25.81 9.28 3.11
C GLU A 50 -26.96 8.32 2.78
N THR A 51 -26.85 7.05 3.21
CA THR A 51 -27.74 5.97 2.73
C THR A 51 -28.59 5.33 3.83
N GLY A 52 -28.18 5.47 5.09
CA GLY A 52 -28.74 4.71 6.21
C GLY A 52 -28.15 3.31 6.39
N ASP A 53 -27.40 2.78 5.41
CA ASP A 53 -26.82 1.43 5.45
C ASP A 53 -25.63 1.32 6.41
N ASN A 54 -25.44 0.14 6.98
CA ASN A 54 -24.26 -0.17 7.79
C ASN A 54 -23.23 -0.90 6.91
N VAL A 55 -22.09 -0.27 6.65
CA VAL A 55 -20.97 -0.91 5.94
C VAL A 55 -19.87 -1.27 6.92
N VAL A 56 -19.44 -2.53 6.91
CA VAL A 56 -18.29 -3.05 7.67
C VAL A 56 -17.21 -3.50 6.71
N ILE A 57 -16.04 -2.87 6.77
CA ILE A 57 -14.92 -3.20 5.89
C ILE A 57 -13.85 -3.93 6.67
N ARG A 58 -13.64 -5.20 6.32
CA ARG A 58 -12.52 -6.03 6.78
C ARG A 58 -11.31 -5.77 5.90
N GLN A 59 -10.12 -5.94 6.47
CA GLN A 59 -8.86 -5.72 5.76
C GLN A 59 -7.96 -6.95 5.85
N SER A 60 -7.19 -7.17 4.79
CA SER A 60 -6.06 -8.11 4.76
C SER A 60 -4.83 -7.37 4.25
N HIS A 61 -3.68 -7.55 4.91
CA HIS A 61 -2.43 -6.87 4.54
C HIS A 61 -1.26 -7.85 4.44
N GLY A 62 -0.42 -7.63 3.43
CA GLY A 62 0.83 -8.36 3.22
C GLY A 62 1.57 -7.89 1.98
N GLY A 63 2.62 -8.61 1.57
CA GLY A 63 3.32 -8.34 0.32
C GLY A 63 2.35 -8.33 -0.86
N SER A 64 2.35 -7.25 -1.65
CA SER A 64 1.38 -7.00 -2.73
C SER A 64 1.24 -8.16 -3.73
N GLY A 65 2.35 -8.80 -4.14
CA GLY A 65 2.29 -9.96 -5.03
C GLY A 65 1.71 -11.21 -4.36
N LYS A 66 1.98 -11.40 -3.06
CA LYS A 66 1.38 -12.47 -2.26
C LYS A 66 -0.14 -12.26 -2.10
N GLN A 67 -0.55 -11.03 -1.87
CA GLN A 67 -1.96 -10.65 -1.77
C GLN A 67 -2.70 -10.87 -3.09
N ALA A 68 -2.13 -10.43 -4.22
CA ALA A 68 -2.69 -10.72 -5.54
C ALA A 68 -2.84 -12.23 -5.79
N THR A 69 -1.81 -13.02 -5.45
CA THR A 69 -1.86 -14.49 -5.55
C THR A 69 -2.97 -15.09 -4.67
N SER A 70 -3.19 -14.56 -3.46
CA SER A 70 -4.28 -15.03 -2.60
C SER A 70 -5.67 -14.78 -3.19
N VAL A 71 -5.86 -13.64 -3.86
CA VAL A 71 -7.10 -13.32 -4.58
C VAL A 71 -7.24 -14.23 -5.80
N ILE A 72 -6.18 -14.45 -6.58
CA ILE A 72 -6.22 -15.40 -7.72
C ILE A 72 -6.64 -16.80 -7.25
N ASN A 73 -6.16 -17.23 -6.08
CA ASN A 73 -6.39 -18.58 -5.55
C ASN A 73 -7.67 -18.73 -4.70
N GLY A 74 -8.52 -17.70 -4.61
CA GLY A 74 -9.87 -17.86 -4.07
C GLY A 74 -10.27 -16.95 -2.91
N ILE A 75 -9.40 -16.06 -2.41
CA ILE A 75 -9.88 -15.02 -1.48
C ILE A 75 -10.90 -14.13 -2.19
N GLU A 76 -12.09 -14.02 -1.62
CA GLU A 76 -13.19 -13.21 -2.15
C GLU A 76 -13.05 -11.75 -1.70
N ALA A 77 -12.11 -11.04 -2.33
CA ALA A 77 -11.96 -9.61 -2.12
C ALA A 77 -13.01 -8.84 -2.92
N ASP A 78 -13.73 -7.93 -2.27
CA ASP A 78 -14.61 -6.97 -2.95
C ASP A 78 -13.82 -5.86 -3.63
N VAL A 79 -12.72 -5.44 -2.98
CA VAL A 79 -11.78 -4.46 -3.51
C VAL A 79 -10.35 -4.89 -3.26
N VAL A 80 -9.47 -4.60 -4.21
CA VAL A 80 -8.03 -4.75 -4.06
C VAL A 80 -7.37 -3.39 -4.13
N THR A 81 -6.50 -3.09 -3.17
CA THR A 81 -5.76 -1.82 -3.09
C THR A 81 -4.28 -2.15 -3.00
N LEU A 82 -3.65 -2.41 -4.14
CA LEU A 82 -2.33 -3.02 -4.25
C LEU A 82 -1.23 -2.00 -4.53
N ALA A 83 0.03 -2.41 -4.39
CA ALA A 83 1.18 -1.49 -4.44
C ALA A 83 1.58 -1.04 -5.85
N LEU A 84 1.14 -1.72 -6.90
CA LEU A 84 1.45 -1.41 -8.31
C LEU A 84 0.47 -2.08 -9.28
N ALA A 85 0.30 -1.50 -10.46
CA ALA A 85 -0.69 -1.92 -11.45
C ALA A 85 -0.53 -3.38 -11.90
N TYR A 86 0.71 -3.86 -12.08
CA TYR A 86 0.99 -5.23 -12.53
C TYR A 86 0.35 -6.31 -11.62
N ASP A 87 0.24 -6.07 -10.32
CA ASP A 87 -0.39 -7.04 -9.42
C ASP A 87 -1.92 -7.11 -9.63
N VAL A 88 -2.55 -6.01 -10.02
CA VAL A 88 -3.98 -5.95 -10.36
C VAL A 88 -4.20 -6.56 -11.76
N ASP A 89 -3.31 -6.26 -12.70
CA ASP A 89 -3.32 -6.90 -14.04
C ASP A 89 -3.23 -8.41 -13.92
N ALA A 90 -2.35 -8.94 -13.06
CA ALA A 90 -2.24 -10.37 -12.82
C ALA A 90 -3.56 -11.01 -12.32
N ILE A 91 -4.36 -10.28 -11.53
CA ILE A 91 -5.70 -10.73 -11.12
C ILE A 91 -6.69 -10.66 -12.29
N ALA A 92 -6.64 -9.60 -13.08
CA ALA A 92 -7.50 -9.41 -14.24
C ALA A 92 -7.25 -10.44 -15.35
N GLU A 93 -5.98 -10.80 -15.59
CA GLU A 93 -5.58 -11.87 -16.52
C GLU A 93 -6.15 -13.24 -16.12
N ARG A 94 -6.44 -13.44 -14.83
CA ARG A 94 -7.08 -14.64 -14.29
C ARG A 94 -8.60 -14.53 -14.21
N GLY A 95 -9.18 -13.48 -14.77
CA GLY A 95 -10.63 -13.32 -14.95
C GLY A 95 -11.39 -12.89 -13.71
N ARG A 96 -10.72 -12.51 -12.61
CA ARG A 96 -11.40 -12.04 -11.39
C ARG A 96 -11.67 -10.53 -11.38
N ILE A 97 -10.99 -9.79 -12.25
CA ILE A 97 -11.17 -8.36 -12.49
C ILE A 97 -11.28 -8.16 -14.01
N ASP A 98 -12.04 -7.17 -14.43
CA ASP A 98 -12.11 -6.80 -15.84
C ASP A 98 -10.79 -6.22 -16.36
N LYS A 99 -10.42 -6.55 -17.59
CA LYS A 99 -9.11 -6.15 -18.16
C LYS A 99 -8.94 -4.65 -18.36
N ASN A 100 -10.03 -3.87 -18.38
CA ASN A 100 -9.98 -2.42 -18.52
C ASN A 100 -10.07 -1.70 -17.16
N TRP A 101 -9.79 -2.38 -16.05
CA TRP A 101 -9.92 -1.84 -14.69
C TRP A 101 -9.20 -0.51 -14.48
N ILE A 102 -8.00 -0.36 -15.04
CA ILE A 102 -7.11 0.79 -14.77
C ILE A 102 -7.72 2.13 -15.21
N LYS A 103 -8.68 2.10 -16.14
CA LYS A 103 -9.39 3.27 -16.69
C LYS A 103 -10.69 3.59 -15.96
N ARG A 104 -11.12 2.76 -15.00
CA ARG A 104 -12.41 2.92 -14.30
C ARG A 104 -12.39 4.06 -13.29
N LEU A 105 -11.20 4.41 -12.78
CA LEU A 105 -10.98 5.51 -11.87
C LEU A 105 -9.93 6.48 -12.46
N PRO A 106 -9.95 7.77 -12.08
CA PRO A 106 -8.94 8.74 -12.48
C PRO A 106 -7.51 8.31 -12.17
N ASP A 107 -6.54 8.97 -12.81
CA ASP A 107 -5.10 8.86 -12.50
C ASP A 107 -4.57 7.42 -12.51
N ASN A 108 -4.98 6.64 -13.52
CA ASN A 108 -4.64 5.22 -13.65
C ASN A 108 -5.05 4.40 -12.42
N SER A 109 -6.18 4.76 -11.79
CA SER A 109 -6.68 4.16 -10.56
C SER A 109 -5.70 4.25 -9.38
N ALA A 110 -4.86 5.29 -9.35
CA ALA A 110 -3.92 5.58 -8.26
C ALA A 110 -4.32 6.88 -7.54
N PRO A 111 -5.19 6.81 -6.51
CA PRO A 111 -5.70 8.01 -5.81
C PRO A 111 -4.64 8.73 -4.96
N TYR A 112 -3.46 8.14 -4.79
CA TYR A 112 -2.31 8.75 -4.14
C TYR A 112 -1.01 8.18 -4.73
N THR A 113 0.09 8.86 -4.48
CA THR A 113 1.44 8.43 -4.90
C THR A 113 2.41 8.52 -3.73
N SER A 114 3.58 7.92 -3.91
CA SER A 114 4.70 7.96 -2.98
C SER A 114 6.00 7.83 -3.78
N THR A 115 7.12 7.76 -3.09
CA THR A 115 8.45 7.56 -3.68
C THR A 115 9.27 6.61 -2.80
N ILE A 116 10.48 6.28 -3.22
CA ILE A 116 11.41 5.47 -2.43
C ILE A 116 12.43 6.40 -1.76
N VAL A 117 12.66 6.19 -0.46
CA VAL A 117 13.60 6.98 0.35
C VAL A 117 14.48 6.06 1.20
N PHE A 118 15.56 6.61 1.76
CA PHE A 118 16.41 5.90 2.71
C PHE A 118 16.07 6.31 4.14
N LEU A 119 15.84 5.31 4.99
CA LEU A 119 15.81 5.50 6.43
C LEU A 119 17.13 5.00 7.00
N VAL A 120 17.87 5.89 7.67
CA VAL A 120 19.19 5.62 8.25
C VAL A 120 19.14 5.71 9.77
N ARG A 121 20.13 5.10 10.44
CA ARG A 121 20.32 5.22 11.89
C ARG A 121 20.54 6.69 12.29
N LYS A 122 20.14 7.07 13.51
CA LYS A 122 20.35 8.42 14.06
C LYS A 122 21.81 8.85 13.93
N GLY A 123 22.02 10.07 13.42
CA GLY A 123 23.36 10.63 13.17
C GLY A 123 24.03 10.17 11.87
N ASN A 124 23.40 9.26 11.11
CA ASN A 124 23.90 8.73 9.84
C ASN A 124 25.38 8.27 9.91
N PRO A 125 25.70 7.26 10.75
CA PRO A 125 27.09 6.86 11.03
C PRO A 125 27.83 6.33 9.79
N LYS A 126 27.09 5.84 8.78
CA LYS A 126 27.64 5.35 7.51
C LYS A 126 27.70 6.41 6.41
N GLN A 127 27.29 7.66 6.70
CA GLN A 127 27.30 8.79 5.76
C GLN A 127 26.60 8.44 4.44
N ILE A 128 25.40 7.87 4.55
CA ILE A 128 24.59 7.47 3.39
C ILE A 128 23.80 8.69 2.93
N HIS A 129 24.05 9.11 1.69
CA HIS A 129 23.45 10.28 1.08
C HIS A 129 22.79 9.95 -0.25
N ASP A 130 23.27 8.93 -0.95
CA ASP A 130 22.73 8.53 -2.26
C ASP A 130 22.93 7.02 -2.53
N TRP A 131 22.38 6.52 -3.63
CA TRP A 131 22.35 5.10 -3.99
C TRP A 131 23.74 4.46 -4.10
N ASN A 132 24.75 5.20 -4.56
CA ASN A 132 26.13 4.73 -4.64
C ASN A 132 26.74 4.42 -3.26
N ASP A 133 26.21 4.98 -2.17
CA ASP A 133 26.67 4.64 -0.81
C ASP A 133 26.20 3.25 -0.38
N LEU A 134 25.07 2.77 -0.90
CA LEU A 134 24.49 1.49 -0.54
C LEU A 134 25.32 0.29 -1.02
N VAL A 135 26.18 0.48 -2.03
CA VAL A 135 27.05 -0.56 -2.59
C VAL A 135 28.45 -0.55 -1.98
N LYS A 136 28.74 0.35 -1.03
CA LYS A 136 30.05 0.42 -0.36
C LYS A 136 30.25 -0.81 0.53
N PRO A 137 31.49 -1.33 0.66
CA PRO A 137 31.79 -2.41 1.60
C PRO A 137 31.41 -2.04 3.03
N GLY A 138 30.82 -2.98 3.77
CA GLY A 138 30.46 -2.79 5.17
C GLY A 138 29.21 -1.94 5.42
N VAL A 139 28.42 -1.65 4.39
CA VAL A 139 27.04 -1.15 4.52
C VAL A 139 26.08 -2.33 4.46
N SER A 140 25.26 -2.49 5.50
CA SER A 140 24.17 -3.45 5.52
C SER A 140 22.85 -2.80 5.12
N VAL A 141 22.19 -3.35 4.09
CA VAL A 141 20.95 -2.82 3.52
C VAL A 141 19.77 -3.72 3.87
N ILE A 142 18.67 -3.11 4.28
CA ILE A 142 17.37 -3.78 4.45
C ILE A 142 16.46 -3.37 3.30
N THR A 143 15.86 -4.36 2.64
CA THR A 143 14.85 -4.17 1.60
C THR A 143 13.97 -5.43 1.54
N PRO A 144 12.67 -5.33 1.24
CA PRO A 144 11.83 -6.53 1.16
C PRO A 144 12.14 -7.39 -0.08
N ASN A 145 11.54 -8.58 -0.14
CA ASN A 145 11.70 -9.55 -1.22
C ASN A 145 10.87 -9.17 -2.48
N PRO A 146 11.50 -8.95 -3.66
CA PRO A 146 10.79 -8.62 -4.91
C PRO A 146 9.79 -9.68 -5.39
N LYS A 147 9.92 -10.93 -4.94
CA LYS A 147 9.00 -12.03 -5.30
C LYS A 147 7.65 -11.95 -4.60
N SER A 148 7.54 -11.18 -3.51
CA SER A 148 6.30 -11.10 -2.72
C SER A 148 5.86 -9.66 -2.46
N SER A 149 6.78 -8.70 -2.39
CA SER A 149 6.50 -7.30 -2.08
C SER A 149 6.47 -6.42 -3.34
N GLY A 150 5.48 -5.54 -3.44
CA GLY A 150 5.44 -4.48 -4.46
C GLY A 150 6.44 -3.36 -4.16
N GLY A 151 6.58 -2.97 -2.89
CA GLY A 151 7.61 -2.01 -2.47
C GLY A 151 9.01 -2.46 -2.84
N ALA A 152 9.31 -3.76 -2.72
CA ALA A 152 10.60 -4.32 -3.13
C ALA A 152 10.89 -4.15 -4.64
N ARG A 153 9.85 -4.26 -5.48
CA ARG A 153 9.97 -4.04 -6.93
C ARG A 153 10.18 -2.57 -7.25
N TRP A 154 9.50 -1.66 -6.54
CA TRP A 154 9.78 -0.22 -6.63
C TRP A 154 11.20 0.12 -6.19
N ASN A 155 11.69 -0.45 -5.08
CA ASN A 155 13.06 -0.28 -4.60
C ASN A 155 14.08 -0.73 -5.66
N TYR A 156 13.87 -1.91 -6.24
CA TYR A 156 14.72 -2.47 -7.29
C TYR A 156 14.75 -1.55 -8.52
N LEU A 157 13.58 -1.09 -8.98
CA LEU A 157 13.47 -0.22 -10.15
C LEU A 157 14.07 1.16 -9.90
N ALA A 158 13.96 1.69 -8.69
CA ALA A 158 14.61 2.95 -8.31
C ALA A 158 16.15 2.84 -8.37
N ALA A 159 16.71 1.75 -7.82
CA ALA A 159 18.15 1.48 -7.91
C ALA A 159 18.61 1.28 -9.38
N TRP A 160 17.82 0.56 -10.18
CA TRP A 160 18.10 0.33 -11.59
C TRP A 160 18.04 1.64 -12.39
N GLY A 161 17.01 2.46 -12.18
CA GLY A 161 16.85 3.76 -12.83
C GLY A 161 17.99 4.73 -12.47
N TYR A 162 18.38 4.78 -11.19
CA TYR A 162 19.57 5.49 -10.74
C TYR A 162 20.81 5.06 -11.53
N ALA A 163 21.05 3.75 -11.60
CA ALA A 163 22.23 3.22 -12.26
C ALA A 163 22.24 3.53 -13.76
N LEU A 164 21.09 3.45 -14.45
CA LEU A 164 20.99 3.85 -15.86
C LEU A 164 21.37 5.32 -16.06
N HIS A 165 20.82 6.22 -15.25
CA HIS A 165 21.09 7.65 -15.35
C HIS A 165 22.57 7.98 -15.11
N HIS A 166 23.25 7.25 -14.22
CA HIS A 166 24.66 7.46 -13.88
C HIS A 166 25.64 6.69 -14.77
N ASN A 167 25.14 5.86 -15.69
CA ASN A 167 25.96 5.00 -16.56
C ASN A 167 25.56 5.11 -18.04
N ASN A 168 25.06 6.27 -18.48
CA ASN A 168 24.71 6.54 -19.88
C ASN A 168 23.71 5.50 -20.47
N ASN A 169 22.72 5.11 -19.68
CA ASN A 169 21.71 4.10 -20.01
C ASN A 169 22.25 2.69 -20.34
N ASP A 170 23.46 2.37 -19.89
CA ASP A 170 24.07 1.05 -20.03
C ASP A 170 23.38 0.03 -19.11
N GLN A 171 22.67 -0.92 -19.73
CA GLN A 171 21.92 -1.97 -19.02
C GLN A 171 22.83 -2.92 -18.25
N ALA A 172 24.02 -3.24 -18.77
CA ALA A 172 24.94 -4.15 -18.10
C ALA A 172 25.48 -3.52 -16.80
N LYS A 173 25.81 -2.22 -16.85
CA LYS A 173 26.22 -1.48 -15.66
C LYS A 173 25.09 -1.31 -14.64
N ALA A 174 23.85 -1.12 -15.09
CA ALA A 174 22.70 -1.09 -14.19
C ALA A 174 22.49 -2.44 -13.48
N GLN A 175 22.62 -3.55 -14.22
CA GLN A 175 22.57 -4.89 -13.65
C GLN A 175 23.71 -5.12 -12.63
N ASP A 176 24.93 -4.72 -12.96
CA ASP A 176 26.07 -4.86 -12.05
C ASP A 176 25.92 -4.02 -10.78
N PHE A 177 25.37 -2.81 -10.89
CA PHE A 177 25.06 -1.95 -9.76
C PHE A 177 24.05 -2.62 -8.82
N VAL A 178 22.93 -3.10 -9.36
CA VAL A 178 21.92 -3.78 -8.56
C VAL A 178 22.45 -5.10 -7.98
N LYS A 179 23.30 -5.82 -8.72
CA LYS A 179 24.00 -7.00 -8.19
C LYS A 179 24.89 -6.64 -7.00
N ALA A 180 25.62 -5.53 -7.05
CA ALA A 180 26.43 -5.05 -5.93
C ALA A 180 25.56 -4.64 -4.75
N LEU A 181 24.44 -3.94 -4.99
CA LEU A 181 23.47 -3.58 -3.96
C LEU A 181 22.93 -4.82 -3.23
N PHE A 182 22.50 -5.84 -3.97
CA PHE A 182 21.94 -7.06 -3.39
C PHE A 182 22.98 -7.92 -2.65
N LYS A 183 24.28 -7.75 -2.90
CA LYS A 183 25.32 -8.37 -2.05
C LYS A 183 25.40 -7.75 -0.65
N ASN A 184 24.98 -6.48 -0.51
CA ASN A 184 24.91 -5.78 0.76
C ASN A 184 23.55 -5.94 1.46
N VAL A 185 22.59 -6.64 0.85
CA VAL A 185 21.28 -6.87 1.46
C VAL A 185 21.39 -7.99 2.51
N GLU A 186 21.09 -7.67 3.77
CA GLU A 186 21.20 -8.62 4.88
C GLU A 186 19.93 -9.47 5.05
N VAL A 187 18.75 -8.88 4.86
CA VAL A 187 17.45 -9.54 5.03
C VAL A 187 16.48 -9.13 3.93
N LEU A 188 15.75 -10.11 3.39
CA LEU A 188 14.67 -9.95 2.40
C LEU A 188 13.31 -10.36 2.98
N ASP A 189 12.70 -9.50 3.79
CA ASP A 189 11.39 -9.76 4.39
C ASP A 189 10.27 -9.86 3.33
N SER A 190 9.21 -10.62 3.60
CA SER A 190 8.12 -10.86 2.63
C SER A 190 7.26 -9.63 2.28
N GLY A 191 7.39 -8.54 3.04
CA GLY A 191 6.56 -7.35 2.93
C GLY A 191 7.29 -6.12 3.49
N ALA A 192 6.86 -4.94 3.06
CA ALA A 192 7.52 -3.69 3.44
C ALA A 192 7.43 -3.40 4.95
N ARG A 193 6.32 -3.76 5.62
CA ARG A 193 6.20 -3.62 7.08
C ARG A 193 7.20 -4.53 7.80
N GLY A 194 7.39 -5.75 7.30
CA GLY A 194 8.39 -6.67 7.81
C GLY A 194 9.80 -6.06 7.81
N SER A 195 10.19 -5.45 6.69
CA SER A 195 11.49 -4.75 6.59
C SER A 195 11.61 -3.55 7.53
N THR A 196 10.54 -2.78 7.72
CA THR A 196 10.52 -1.71 8.73
C THR A 196 10.75 -2.25 10.14
N ASN A 197 10.07 -3.33 10.52
CA ASN A 197 10.25 -3.95 11.84
C ASN A 197 11.65 -4.55 12.02
N THR A 198 12.21 -5.19 10.99
CA THR A 198 13.60 -5.67 10.99
C THR A 198 14.59 -4.54 11.25
N PHE A 199 14.40 -3.39 10.60
CA PHE A 199 15.29 -2.24 10.76
C PHE A 199 15.12 -1.52 12.10
N VAL A 200 13.87 -1.18 12.45
CA VAL A 200 13.53 -0.32 13.59
C VAL A 200 13.47 -1.10 14.89
N GLU A 201 12.73 -2.21 14.93
CA GLU A 201 12.47 -2.96 16.18
C GLU A 201 13.61 -3.95 16.48
N ARG A 202 14.14 -4.62 15.46
CA ARG A 202 15.20 -5.63 15.65
C ARG A 202 16.62 -5.06 15.55
N GLY A 203 16.76 -3.81 15.12
CA GLY A 203 18.06 -3.15 15.04
C GLY A 203 19.02 -3.73 14.00
N ILE A 204 18.49 -4.38 12.95
CA ILE A 204 19.30 -5.02 11.89
C ILE A 204 19.50 -4.04 10.72
N GLY A 205 20.69 -4.03 10.14
CA GLY A 205 21.05 -3.17 9.00
C GLY A 205 21.45 -1.73 9.35
N ASP A 206 22.11 -1.07 8.41
CA ASP A 206 22.56 0.33 8.51
C ASP A 206 21.56 1.29 7.87
N VAL A 207 20.85 0.82 6.84
CA VAL A 207 19.88 1.58 6.05
C VAL A 207 18.73 0.71 5.58
N LEU A 208 17.53 1.25 5.61
CA LEU A 208 16.33 0.68 5.03
C LEU A 208 15.94 1.45 3.76
N ILE A 209 15.76 0.73 2.65
CA ILE A 209 15.13 1.29 1.45
C ILE A 209 13.61 1.23 1.65
N ALA A 210 13.01 2.36 1.98
CA ALA A 210 11.64 2.47 2.47
C ALA A 210 10.68 3.10 1.44
N TRP A 211 9.40 2.75 1.58
CA TRP A 211 8.32 3.54 1.00
C TRP A 211 8.26 4.90 1.69
N GLY A 212 8.31 5.97 0.90
CA GLY A 212 8.32 7.35 1.34
C GLY A 212 6.92 7.78 1.75
N GLU A 213 6.56 7.53 2.99
CA GLU A 213 5.46 8.25 3.59
C GLU A 213 5.94 9.69 3.85
N ARG A 214 5.24 10.70 3.33
CA ARG A 214 5.45 12.10 3.75
C ARG A 214 5.31 12.28 5.28
N SER A 215 4.82 11.23 5.95
CA SER A 215 4.60 11.08 7.39
C SER A 215 5.77 10.46 8.17
N ALA A 216 6.89 10.05 7.53
CA ALA A 216 8.10 9.62 8.26
C ALA A 216 8.88 10.78 8.91
N VAL A 217 8.20 11.91 9.18
CA VAL A 217 8.63 12.86 10.21
C VAL A 217 8.47 12.15 11.54
N GLY A 218 9.56 11.54 12.00
CA GLY A 218 9.83 11.17 13.38
C GLY A 218 8.64 10.64 14.17
N ASP A 219 8.50 9.31 14.19
CA ASP A 219 7.93 8.68 15.39
C ASP A 219 8.78 9.16 16.59
N GLU A 220 8.17 9.99 17.44
CA GLU A 220 8.72 10.53 18.68
C GLU A 220 9.22 9.42 19.63
N ARG A 221 8.95 8.15 19.34
CA ARG A 221 9.53 6.99 20.04
C ARG A 221 11.01 6.74 19.75
N THR A 222 11.61 7.39 18.76
CA THR A 222 13.06 7.33 18.54
C THR A 222 13.86 8.34 19.38
N GLY A 223 13.18 9.09 20.27
CA GLY A 223 13.74 10.17 21.09
C GLY A 223 13.89 9.91 22.58
N GLN A 224 13.50 8.75 23.12
CA GLN A 224 13.73 8.41 24.54
C GLN A 224 14.08 6.93 24.73
N ARG A 225 15.38 6.63 24.62
CA ARG A 225 16.22 6.03 25.67
C ARG A 225 17.67 6.08 25.22
#